data_AF-A0A249KT76-F1
#
_entry.id   AF-A0A249KT76-F1
#
_cell.length_a   1.000
_cell.length_b   1.000
_cell.length_c   1.000
_cell.angle_alpha   90.00
_cell.angle_beta   90.00
_cell.angle_gamma   90.00
#
_symmetry.space_group_name_H-M   'P 1'
#
loop_
_entity.id
_entity.type
_entity.pdbx_description
1 polymer ?
#
loop_
_entity_poly.entity_id
_entity_poly.type
_entity_poly.pdbx_seq_one_letter_code
_entity_poly.pdbx_strand_id
1 'polypeptide(L)'
;MTLMLLDSASLWYRAYYGMPDTLTGPDGTPVNAIRGYIDMTSRLLSVYKPNRLVACLDGDWRPSWRVELFPDYKANRLEEEGDEEEEPETLTPQIPILLDLLDLFGIPVVGVDDYEADDVMATYAETEKGPIRIVTGDRDLFQMVDDKRDIKVVYLAKGISQHDLVDYAYVANKYAIPGDRYALFAMFRGDPSDGLPGVKGIGEKGAALIANNFATVDEALAGAHAAHELLPPALAKKIIAGSDYLKIAPTVVQVARNAPLPQVDLAMPKAPKDLSEIYQFKERYGLGASVDRLISALGW
;
A
#
# COMPACT_ATOMS: atom_id res chain seq x y z
N MET A 1 19.13 -8.26 -7.77
CA MET A 1 18.58 -8.59 -6.45
C MET A 1 17.26 -7.84 -6.32
N THR A 2 16.15 -8.54 -6.07
CA THR A 2 14.79 -8.00 -6.11
C THR A 2 14.26 -7.94 -4.69
N LEU A 3 13.77 -6.79 -4.28
CA LEU A 3 13.09 -6.58 -3.00
C LEU A 3 11.59 -6.65 -3.20
N MET A 4 10.92 -7.48 -2.43
CA MET A 4 9.46 -7.51 -2.32
C MET A 4 9.04 -6.83 -1.03
N LEU A 5 8.16 -5.85 -1.14
CA LEU A 5 7.57 -5.10 -0.04
C LEU A 5 6.11 -5.52 0.06
N LEU A 6 5.69 -6.09 1.19
CA LEU A 6 4.31 -6.53 1.40
C LEU A 6 3.57 -5.48 2.23
N ASP A 7 2.51 -4.91 1.66
CA ASP A 7 1.53 -4.13 2.40
C ASP A 7 0.68 -5.08 3.24
N SER A 8 1.01 -5.21 4.53
CA SER A 8 0.43 -6.30 5.31
C SER A 8 -1.05 -6.09 5.56
N ALA A 9 -1.46 -4.85 5.84
CA ALA A 9 -2.85 -4.46 6.00
C ALA A 9 -3.68 -4.77 4.76
N SER A 10 -3.23 -4.28 3.61
CA SER A 10 -3.93 -4.55 2.36
C SER A 10 -4.05 -6.05 2.04
N LEU A 11 -3.03 -6.85 2.41
CA LEU A 11 -3.05 -8.29 2.21
C LEU A 11 -4.00 -9.02 3.17
N TRP A 12 -3.99 -8.74 4.48
CA TRP A 12 -4.87 -9.45 5.40
C TRP A 12 -6.33 -9.03 5.25
N TYR A 13 -6.63 -7.76 4.95
CA TYR A 13 -8.00 -7.33 4.63
C TYR A 13 -8.51 -8.01 3.36
N ARG A 14 -7.66 -8.10 2.33
CA ARG A 14 -8.00 -8.84 1.11
C ARG A 14 -8.22 -10.32 1.36
N ALA A 15 -7.41 -10.94 2.21
CA ALA A 15 -7.59 -12.33 2.60
C ALA A 15 -8.90 -12.52 3.36
N TYR A 16 -9.18 -11.64 4.33
CA TYR A 16 -10.38 -11.66 5.16
C TYR A 16 -11.66 -11.63 4.31
N TYR A 17 -11.80 -10.64 3.41
CA TYR A 17 -12.98 -10.52 2.54
C TYR A 17 -12.98 -11.50 1.35
N GLY A 18 -11.82 -12.04 0.97
CA GLY A 18 -11.67 -12.93 -0.18
C GLY A 18 -11.83 -14.42 0.15
N MET A 19 -11.72 -14.80 1.43
CA MET A 19 -11.75 -16.18 1.90
C MET A 19 -12.95 -16.42 2.83
N PRO A 20 -13.59 -17.62 2.79
CA PRO A 20 -14.70 -17.93 3.68
C PRO A 20 -14.28 -17.88 5.16
N ASP A 21 -15.05 -17.19 5.99
CA ASP A 21 -14.91 -17.14 7.46
C ASP A 21 -15.15 -18.50 8.14
N THR A 22 -15.83 -19.43 7.46
CA THR A 22 -15.95 -20.84 7.85
C THR A 22 -14.62 -21.59 7.92
N LEU A 23 -13.51 -20.99 7.45
CA LEU A 23 -12.17 -21.50 7.69
C LEU A 23 -11.75 -21.14 9.13
N THR A 24 -11.95 -22.08 10.05
CA THR A 24 -11.64 -21.91 11.47
C THR A 24 -10.52 -22.84 11.93
N GLY A 25 -9.83 -22.42 12.99
CA GLY A 25 -8.91 -23.26 13.75
C GLY A 25 -9.64 -24.26 14.65
N PRO A 26 -8.91 -25.16 15.33
CA PRO A 26 -9.48 -26.20 16.20
C PRO A 26 -10.32 -25.65 17.37
N ASP A 27 -10.03 -24.43 17.83
CA ASP A 27 -10.76 -23.74 18.89
C ASP A 27 -11.98 -22.95 18.37
N GLY A 28 -12.23 -22.96 17.06
CA GLY A 28 -13.31 -22.23 16.41
C GLY A 28 -12.96 -20.80 15.99
N THR A 29 -11.78 -20.30 16.32
CA THR A 29 -11.31 -18.97 15.87
C THR A 29 -11.21 -18.94 14.34
N PRO A 30 -11.79 -17.95 13.63
CA PRO A 30 -11.57 -17.77 12.21
C PRO A 30 -10.09 -17.59 11.87
N VAL A 31 -9.62 -18.19 10.78
CA VAL A 31 -8.22 -18.12 10.31
C VAL A 31 -8.12 -17.83 8.81
N ASN A 32 -9.22 -17.34 8.23
CA ASN A 32 -9.34 -17.04 6.80
C ASN A 32 -8.37 -15.95 6.33
N ALA A 33 -8.14 -14.92 7.14
CA ALA A 33 -7.18 -13.86 6.84
C ALA A 33 -5.73 -14.38 6.87
N ILE A 34 -5.37 -15.18 7.89
CA ILE A 34 -4.04 -15.77 8.02
C ILE A 34 -3.74 -16.68 6.82
N ARG A 35 -4.65 -17.61 6.53
CA ARG A 35 -4.47 -18.58 5.43
C ARG A 35 -4.39 -17.89 4.08
N GLY A 36 -5.25 -16.90 3.83
CA GLY A 36 -5.23 -16.13 2.59
C GLY A 36 -3.96 -15.28 2.44
N TYR A 37 -3.49 -14.62 3.51
CA TYR A 37 -2.24 -13.85 3.49
C TYR A 37 -1.07 -14.74 3.09
N ILE A 38 -0.91 -15.88 3.77
CA ILE A 38 0.19 -16.82 3.55
C ILE A 38 0.13 -17.41 2.15
N ASP A 39 -1.06 -17.75 1.66
CA ASP A 39 -1.24 -18.27 0.30
C ASP A 39 -0.89 -17.23 -0.78
N MET A 40 -1.30 -15.97 -0.57
CA MET A 40 -0.95 -14.87 -1.48
C MET A 40 0.55 -14.63 -1.50
N THR A 41 1.18 -14.54 -0.33
CA THR A 41 2.63 -14.37 -0.20
C THR A 41 3.37 -15.52 -0.87
N SER A 42 3.01 -16.77 -0.59
CA SER A 42 3.63 -17.96 -1.21
C SER A 42 3.57 -17.92 -2.74
N ARG A 43 2.43 -17.52 -3.30
CA ARG A 43 2.25 -17.37 -4.74
C ARG A 43 3.14 -16.26 -5.31
N LEU A 44 3.21 -15.12 -4.65
CA LEU A 44 4.02 -13.98 -5.10
C LEU A 44 5.51 -14.29 -5.05
N LEU A 45 5.97 -14.97 -4.00
CA LEU A 45 7.35 -15.47 -3.90
C LEU A 45 7.68 -16.40 -5.08
N SER A 46 6.77 -17.29 -5.44
CA SER A 46 6.95 -18.21 -6.57
C SER A 46 7.00 -17.50 -7.93
N VAL A 47 6.17 -16.45 -8.12
CA VAL A 47 6.06 -15.69 -9.37
C VAL A 47 7.26 -14.76 -9.56
N TYR A 48 7.59 -13.97 -8.53
CA TYR A 48 8.58 -12.90 -8.63
C TYR A 48 9.98 -13.31 -8.18
N LYS A 49 10.11 -14.42 -7.44
CA LYS A 49 11.37 -14.98 -6.95
C LYS A 49 12.30 -13.92 -6.34
N PRO A 50 11.81 -13.13 -5.36
CA PRO A 50 12.65 -12.14 -4.72
C PRO A 50 13.80 -12.80 -3.96
N ASN A 51 14.85 -12.02 -3.70
CA ASN A 51 15.95 -12.42 -2.81
C ASN A 51 15.98 -11.56 -1.54
N ARG A 52 15.06 -10.60 -1.45
CA ARG A 52 14.82 -9.82 -0.25
C ARG A 52 13.32 -9.62 -0.05
N LEU A 53 12.88 -9.60 1.20
CA LEU A 53 11.48 -9.54 1.58
C LEU A 53 11.33 -8.73 2.86
N VAL A 54 10.27 -7.94 2.96
CA VAL A 54 9.81 -7.33 4.21
C VAL A 54 8.30 -7.16 4.18
N ALA A 55 7.67 -7.44 5.32
CA ALA A 55 6.28 -7.14 5.58
C ALA A 55 6.20 -5.77 6.27
N CYS A 56 5.48 -4.84 5.67
CA CYS A 56 5.31 -3.48 6.17
C CYS A 56 3.99 -3.39 6.94
N LEU A 57 4.02 -2.75 8.11
CA LEU A 57 2.88 -2.45 8.96
C LEU A 57 2.69 -0.94 9.04
N ASP A 58 1.46 -0.53 9.29
CA ASP A 58 1.17 0.78 9.82
C ASP A 58 1.72 0.88 11.24
N GLY A 59 2.63 1.82 11.49
CA GLY A 59 2.95 2.22 12.86
C GLY A 59 1.90 3.20 13.39
N ASP A 60 1.30 3.97 12.49
CA ASP A 60 0.02 4.65 12.66
C ASP A 60 -0.71 4.65 11.31
N TRP A 61 -1.90 4.07 11.25
CA TRP A 61 -2.71 3.98 10.03
C TRP A 61 -3.27 5.35 9.61
N ARG A 62 -3.29 6.30 10.55
CA ARG A 62 -3.79 7.67 10.41
C ARG A 62 -2.86 8.67 11.11
N PRO A 63 -1.64 8.88 10.58
CA PRO A 63 -0.61 9.66 11.24
C PRO A 63 -1.04 11.07 11.62
N SER A 64 -0.59 11.50 12.80
CA SER A 64 -0.92 12.79 13.39
C SER A 64 -0.55 13.95 12.46
N TRP A 65 0.60 13.89 11.79
CA TRP A 65 1.07 14.94 10.89
C TRP A 65 0.22 15.10 9.62
N ARG A 66 -0.49 14.05 9.16
CA ARG A 66 -1.48 14.17 8.09
C ARG A 66 -2.77 14.78 8.62
N VAL A 67 -3.22 14.34 9.78
CA VAL A 67 -4.46 14.81 10.44
C VAL A 67 -4.37 16.29 10.85
N GLU A 68 -3.21 16.73 11.35
CA GLU A 68 -2.96 18.14 11.70
C GLU A 68 -3.11 19.07 10.49
N LEU A 69 -2.71 18.60 9.30
CA LEU A 69 -2.87 19.35 8.06
C LEU A 69 -4.29 19.26 7.50
N PHE A 70 -4.90 18.08 7.59
CA PHE A 70 -6.24 17.82 7.07
C PHE A 70 -7.03 16.91 8.02
N PRO A 71 -7.83 17.50 8.95
CA PRO A 71 -8.53 16.73 9.98
C PRO A 71 -9.49 15.65 9.48
N ASP A 72 -10.01 15.79 8.25
CA ASP A 72 -10.92 14.81 7.65
C ASP A 72 -10.19 13.63 6.98
N TYR A 73 -8.84 13.64 6.95
CA TYR A 73 -8.04 12.55 6.37
C TYR A 73 -8.38 11.23 7.05
N LYS A 74 -8.84 10.24 6.27
CA LYS A 74 -9.33 8.92 6.71
C LYS A 74 -10.35 8.94 7.86
N ALA A 75 -10.98 10.08 8.16
CA ALA A 75 -11.94 10.19 9.26
C ALA A 75 -13.19 9.32 9.05
N ASN A 76 -13.48 8.95 7.80
CA ASN A 76 -14.56 8.03 7.43
C ASN A 76 -14.27 6.54 7.73
N ARG A 77 -13.12 6.22 8.31
CA ARG A 77 -12.74 4.86 8.73
C ARG A 77 -12.63 4.73 10.26
N LEU A 78 -12.90 5.81 10.99
CA LEU A 78 -12.91 5.80 12.45
C LEU A 78 -14.13 5.02 12.97
N GLU A 79 -13.94 4.32 14.08
CA GLU A 79 -15.06 3.77 14.84
C GLU A 79 -16.04 4.87 15.28
N GLU A 80 -17.29 4.50 15.57
CA GLU A 80 -18.32 5.45 16.04
C GLU A 80 -17.91 6.14 17.37
N GLU A 81 -17.10 5.47 18.19
CA GLU A 81 -16.63 5.95 19.49
C GLU A 81 -15.10 5.80 19.66
N GLY A 82 -14.31 6.68 19.05
CA GLY A 82 -12.86 6.72 19.31
C GLY A 82 -12.02 7.26 18.16
N ASP A 83 -10.70 7.11 18.29
CA ASP A 83 -9.71 7.42 17.26
C ASP A 83 -9.13 6.13 16.61
N GLU A 84 -9.73 4.97 16.87
CA GLU A 84 -9.33 3.66 16.32
C GLU A 84 -9.95 3.39 14.94
N GLU A 85 -9.29 2.58 14.10
CA GLU A 85 -9.82 2.16 12.79
C GLU A 85 -10.96 1.16 13.00
N GLU A 86 -12.06 1.28 12.24
CA GLU A 86 -13.15 0.30 12.24
C GLU A 86 -12.64 -1.04 11.67
N GLU A 87 -12.27 -1.96 12.56
CA GLU A 87 -11.85 -3.32 12.20
C GLU A 87 -12.97 -4.35 12.44
N PRO A 88 -13.16 -5.34 11.55
CA PRO A 88 -14.05 -6.45 11.82
C PRO A 88 -13.63 -7.25 13.06
N GLU A 89 -14.53 -7.49 14.02
CA GLU A 89 -14.26 -8.20 15.28
C GLU A 89 -13.60 -9.58 15.08
N THR A 90 -13.85 -10.24 13.94
CA THR A 90 -13.27 -11.57 13.62
C THR A 90 -11.93 -11.49 12.91
N LEU A 91 -11.48 -10.31 12.49
CA LEU A 91 -10.16 -10.07 11.89
C LEU A 91 -9.12 -9.77 12.97
N THR A 92 -9.42 -8.88 13.91
CA THR A 92 -8.46 -8.41 14.93
C THR A 92 -7.74 -9.56 15.67
N PRO A 93 -8.42 -10.67 16.08
CA PRO A 93 -7.75 -11.81 16.72
C PRO A 93 -6.76 -12.56 15.81
N GLN A 94 -6.91 -12.45 14.48
CA GLN A 94 -6.06 -13.12 13.50
C GLN A 94 -4.72 -12.42 13.28
N ILE A 95 -4.66 -11.10 13.48
CA ILE A 95 -3.47 -10.30 13.18
C ILE A 95 -2.29 -10.71 14.06
N PRO A 96 -2.39 -10.80 15.41
CA PRO A 96 -1.27 -11.24 16.25
C PRO A 96 -0.77 -12.65 15.89
N ILE A 97 -1.69 -13.57 15.57
CA ILE A 97 -1.35 -14.94 15.17
C ILE A 97 -0.56 -14.94 13.85
N LEU A 98 -0.96 -14.09 12.90
CA LEU A 98 -0.23 -13.91 11.65
C LEU A 98 1.18 -13.35 11.91
N LEU A 99 1.31 -12.34 12.77
CA LEU A 99 2.61 -11.74 13.09
C LEU A 99 3.55 -12.75 13.77
N ASP A 100 3.06 -13.52 14.74
CA ASP A 100 3.79 -14.62 15.36
C ASP A 100 4.25 -15.64 14.31
N LEU A 101 3.40 -15.96 13.33
CA LEU A 101 3.76 -16.87 12.25
C LEU A 101 4.85 -16.26 11.36
N LEU A 102 4.77 -14.98 11.01
CA LEU A 102 5.81 -14.31 10.21
C LEU A 102 7.17 -14.31 10.93
N ASP A 103 7.17 -14.09 12.25
CA ASP A 103 8.37 -14.17 13.09
C ASP A 103 8.96 -15.58 13.11
N LEU A 104 8.14 -16.62 13.27
CA LEU A 104 8.58 -18.02 13.17
C LEU A 104 9.20 -18.35 11.81
N PHE A 105 8.71 -17.72 10.75
CA PHE A 105 9.29 -17.84 9.41
C PHE A 105 10.54 -16.97 9.20
N GLY A 106 10.89 -16.10 10.14
CA GLY A 106 11.98 -15.14 10.04
C GLY A 106 11.75 -14.06 8.99
N ILE A 107 10.49 -13.79 8.63
CA ILE A 107 10.14 -12.71 7.70
C ILE A 107 10.18 -11.39 8.48
N PRO A 108 11.03 -10.42 8.10
CA PRO A 108 11.10 -9.17 8.83
C PRO A 108 9.78 -8.41 8.69
N VAL A 109 9.26 -7.95 9.82
CA VAL A 109 8.06 -7.13 9.93
C VAL A 109 8.48 -5.74 10.42
N VAL A 110 8.10 -4.69 9.69
CA VAL A 110 8.54 -3.32 9.96
C VAL A 110 7.36 -2.36 9.91
N GLY A 111 7.11 -1.70 11.03
CA GLY A 111 6.32 -0.47 11.13
C GLY A 111 7.18 0.65 11.68
N VAL A 112 6.78 1.89 11.45
CA VAL A 112 7.45 3.09 11.97
C VAL A 112 6.40 3.97 12.64
N ASP A 113 6.64 4.32 13.91
CA ASP A 113 5.74 5.15 14.72
C ASP A 113 5.33 6.43 13.99
N ASP A 114 4.04 6.75 13.99
CA ASP A 114 3.45 7.91 13.31
C ASP A 114 3.66 7.91 11.77
N TYR A 115 3.78 6.72 11.15
CA TYR A 115 3.82 6.53 9.70
C TYR A 115 2.99 5.31 9.26
N GLU A 116 2.47 5.40 8.04
CA GLU A 116 1.70 4.33 7.41
C GLU A 116 2.62 3.27 6.78
N ALA A 117 2.08 2.08 6.51
CA ALA A 117 2.78 1.05 5.75
C ALA A 117 3.24 1.58 4.38
N ASP A 118 2.44 2.46 3.78
CA ASP A 118 2.72 3.17 2.53
C ASP A 118 4.02 3.98 2.58
N ASP A 119 4.25 4.70 3.68
CA ASP A 119 5.44 5.50 3.92
C ASP A 119 6.68 4.61 4.16
N VAL A 120 6.50 3.50 4.87
CA VAL A 120 7.56 2.51 5.09
C VAL A 120 7.98 1.89 3.76
N MET A 121 7.02 1.44 2.95
CA MET A 121 7.28 0.86 1.63
C MET A 121 7.92 1.87 0.68
N ALA A 122 7.42 3.11 0.66
CA ALA A 122 7.97 4.17 -0.16
C ALA A 122 9.42 4.51 0.22
N THR A 123 9.72 4.53 1.52
CA THR A 123 11.08 4.77 2.02
C THR A 123 12.02 3.62 1.66
N TYR A 124 11.60 2.35 1.78
CA TYR A 124 12.41 1.23 1.26
C TYR A 124 12.60 1.34 -0.24
N ALA A 125 11.55 1.66 -1.00
CA ALA A 125 11.64 1.78 -2.46
C ALA A 125 12.59 2.91 -2.89
N GLU A 126 12.67 4.00 -2.12
CA GLU A 126 13.57 5.12 -2.36
C GLU A 126 15.03 4.80 -1.98
N THR A 127 15.25 4.08 -0.88
CA THR A 127 16.61 3.88 -0.32
C THR A 127 17.29 2.60 -0.81
N GLU A 128 16.52 1.57 -1.15
CA GLU A 128 17.04 0.28 -1.58
C GLU A 128 17.33 0.23 -3.09
N LYS A 129 18.34 -0.60 -3.45
CA LYS A 129 18.77 -0.76 -4.84
C LYS A 129 18.10 -1.94 -5.52
N GLY A 130 18.01 -1.88 -6.85
CA GLY A 130 17.57 -3.00 -7.69
C GLY A 130 16.05 -3.05 -7.86
N PRO A 131 15.54 -4.04 -8.60
CA PRO A 131 14.11 -4.17 -8.83
C PRO A 131 13.33 -4.22 -7.52
N ILE A 132 12.26 -3.44 -7.43
CA ILE A 132 11.38 -3.39 -6.27
C ILE A 132 9.96 -3.76 -6.71
N ARG A 133 9.32 -4.63 -5.94
CA ARG A 133 7.93 -5.05 -6.13
C ARG A 133 7.14 -4.69 -4.88
N ILE A 134 6.37 -3.62 -5.00
CA ILE A 134 5.46 -3.14 -3.95
C ILE A 134 4.16 -3.91 -4.09
N VAL A 135 3.82 -4.77 -3.15
CA VAL A 135 2.60 -5.59 -3.20
C VAL A 135 1.52 -4.92 -2.39
N THR A 136 0.49 -4.40 -3.05
CA THR A 136 -0.62 -3.69 -2.38
C THR A 136 -1.90 -3.74 -3.22
N GLY A 137 -3.04 -3.54 -2.57
CA GLY A 137 -4.32 -3.18 -3.18
C GLY A 137 -4.56 -1.67 -3.28
N ASP A 138 -3.67 -0.85 -2.74
CA ASP A 138 -3.75 0.61 -2.77
C ASP A 138 -3.21 1.17 -4.10
N ARG A 139 -3.87 2.21 -4.61
CA ARG A 139 -3.44 2.93 -5.80
C ARG A 139 -2.47 4.06 -5.47
N ASP A 140 -2.38 4.49 -4.22
CA ASP A 140 -1.56 5.63 -3.83
C ASP A 140 -0.08 5.33 -4.06
N LEU A 141 0.34 4.08 -3.91
CA LEU A 141 1.70 3.63 -4.26
C LEU A 141 1.99 3.59 -5.77
N PHE A 142 1.03 3.87 -6.65
CA PHE A 142 1.34 4.10 -8.07
C PHE A 142 2.28 5.29 -8.25
N GLN A 143 2.32 6.23 -7.29
CA GLN A 143 3.28 7.33 -7.27
C GLN A 143 4.75 6.88 -7.10
N MET A 144 4.99 5.65 -6.66
CA MET A 144 6.33 5.08 -6.47
C MET A 144 6.87 4.34 -7.70
N VAL A 145 6.04 4.15 -8.72
CA VAL A 145 6.46 3.49 -9.96
C VAL A 145 7.60 4.26 -10.62
N ASP A 146 8.64 3.54 -11.04
CA ASP A 146 9.79 4.09 -11.73
C ASP A 146 10.41 3.03 -12.66
N ASP A 147 10.18 3.19 -13.97
CA ASP A 147 10.69 2.27 -14.99
C ASP A 147 12.23 2.26 -15.07
N LYS A 148 12.90 3.37 -14.73
CA LYS A 148 14.38 3.45 -14.77
C LYS A 148 14.99 2.69 -13.59
N ARG A 149 14.34 2.74 -12.42
CA ARG A 149 14.76 2.00 -11.23
C ARG A 149 14.18 0.59 -11.14
N ASP A 150 13.29 0.22 -12.06
CA ASP A 150 12.49 -1.02 -12.04
C ASP A 150 11.69 -1.16 -10.72
N ILE A 151 11.04 -0.09 -10.30
CA ILE A 151 10.06 -0.08 -9.21
C ILE A 151 8.67 -0.27 -9.82
N LYS A 152 7.99 -1.36 -9.44
CA LYS A 152 6.66 -1.69 -9.94
C LYS A 152 5.72 -2.04 -8.79
N VAL A 153 4.44 -1.70 -8.96
CA VAL A 153 3.40 -2.09 -8.00
C VAL A 153 2.71 -3.36 -8.48
N VAL A 154 2.72 -4.39 -7.65
CA VAL A 154 1.96 -5.63 -7.82
C VAL A 154 0.56 -5.36 -7.26
N TYR A 155 -0.34 -4.89 -8.13
CA TYR A 155 -1.64 -4.34 -7.77
C TYR A 155 -2.72 -5.43 -7.67
N LEU A 156 -3.24 -5.64 -6.45
CA LEU A 156 -4.07 -6.80 -6.12
C LEU A 156 -5.59 -6.62 -6.30
N ALA A 157 -6.06 -5.56 -6.96
CA ALA A 157 -7.50 -5.29 -7.06
C ALA A 157 -8.32 -6.38 -7.77
N LYS A 158 -7.72 -7.10 -8.73
CA LYS A 158 -8.36 -8.24 -9.44
C LYS A 158 -8.10 -9.58 -8.75
N GLY A 159 -7.60 -9.56 -7.52
CA GLY A 159 -7.13 -10.73 -6.78
C GLY A 159 -5.75 -11.22 -7.23
N ILE A 160 -5.15 -12.08 -6.42
CA ILE A 160 -3.75 -12.50 -6.56
C ILE A 160 -3.44 -13.25 -7.87
N SER A 161 -4.43 -13.90 -8.48
CA SER A 161 -4.19 -14.69 -9.69
C SER A 161 -4.15 -13.86 -10.97
N GLN A 162 -4.81 -12.69 -10.95
CA GLN A 162 -4.95 -11.79 -12.10
C GLN A 162 -4.46 -10.38 -11.75
N HIS A 163 -3.53 -10.28 -10.79
CA HIS A 163 -2.99 -9.01 -10.36
C HIS A 163 -2.30 -8.29 -11.53
N ASP A 164 -2.43 -6.97 -11.54
CA ASP A 164 -1.74 -6.14 -12.52
C ASP A 164 -0.31 -5.86 -12.03
N LEU A 165 0.64 -5.76 -12.96
CA LEU A 165 1.97 -5.24 -12.67
C LEU A 165 2.04 -3.81 -13.21
N VAL A 166 1.96 -2.85 -12.30
CA VAL A 166 1.84 -1.43 -12.63
C VAL A 166 3.22 -0.83 -12.87
N ASP A 167 3.39 -0.28 -14.06
CA ASP A 167 4.51 0.52 -14.50
C ASP A 167 4.01 1.84 -15.14
N TYR A 168 4.91 2.67 -15.69
CA TYR A 168 4.49 3.94 -16.29
C TYR A 168 3.51 3.75 -17.45
N ALA A 169 3.67 2.70 -18.24
CA ALA A 169 2.76 2.41 -19.33
C ALA A 169 1.36 2.04 -18.82
N TYR A 170 1.26 1.26 -17.73
CA TYR A 170 -0.03 0.99 -17.09
C TYR A 170 -0.71 2.28 -16.63
N VAL A 171 0.00 3.13 -15.88
CA VAL A 171 -0.55 4.39 -15.36
C VAL A 171 -1.00 5.28 -16.52
N ALA A 172 -0.18 5.40 -17.56
CA ALA A 172 -0.50 6.22 -18.72
C ALA A 172 -1.72 5.73 -19.50
N ASN A 173 -1.81 4.42 -19.74
CA ASN A 173 -2.95 3.85 -20.47
C ASN A 173 -4.24 3.92 -19.65
N LYS A 174 -4.16 3.71 -18.33
CA LYS A 174 -5.34 3.66 -17.46
C LYS A 174 -5.92 5.05 -17.17
N TYR A 175 -5.06 6.03 -16.92
CA TYR A 175 -5.49 7.35 -16.45
C TYR A 175 -5.30 8.46 -17.50
N ALA A 176 -4.74 8.14 -18.67
CA ALA A 176 -4.43 9.10 -19.74
C ALA A 176 -3.55 10.28 -19.25
N ILE A 177 -2.52 9.97 -18.46
CA ILE A 177 -1.54 10.92 -17.90
C ILE A 177 -0.11 10.42 -18.12
N PRO A 178 0.94 11.25 -17.99
CA PRO A 178 2.30 10.73 -17.89
C PRO A 178 2.45 9.79 -16.69
N GLY A 179 3.18 8.70 -16.84
CA GLY A 179 3.23 7.62 -15.83
C GLY A 179 3.77 8.07 -14.46
N ASP A 180 4.58 9.13 -14.44
CA ASP A 180 5.17 9.75 -13.25
C ASP A 180 4.32 10.87 -12.64
N ARG A 181 3.02 10.97 -13.01
CA ARG A 181 2.11 12.05 -12.58
C ARG A 181 0.93 11.58 -11.76
N TYR A 182 0.92 10.33 -11.30
CA TYR A 182 -0.22 9.79 -10.55
C TYR A 182 -0.55 10.59 -9.27
N ALA A 183 0.46 10.96 -8.47
CA ALA A 183 0.24 11.75 -7.24
C ALA A 183 -0.38 13.12 -7.53
N LEU A 184 0.14 13.85 -8.53
CA LEU A 184 -0.42 15.14 -8.96
C LEU A 184 -1.88 14.96 -9.39
N PHE A 185 -2.14 13.95 -10.20
CA PHE A 185 -3.49 13.61 -10.64
C PHE A 185 -4.42 13.35 -9.44
N ALA A 186 -4.00 12.53 -8.47
CA ALA A 186 -4.77 12.22 -7.26
C ALA A 186 -5.09 13.47 -6.42
N MET A 187 -4.10 14.36 -6.20
CA MET A 187 -4.31 15.63 -5.48
C MET A 187 -5.41 16.48 -6.12
N PHE A 188 -5.49 16.53 -7.45
CA PHE A 188 -6.52 17.32 -8.12
C PHE A 188 -7.89 16.64 -8.12
N ARG A 189 -7.96 15.33 -8.39
CA ARG A 189 -9.24 14.59 -8.47
C ARG A 189 -9.85 14.26 -7.09
N GLY A 190 -9.04 14.26 -6.04
CA GLY A 190 -9.40 13.77 -4.71
C GLY A 190 -9.32 12.25 -4.61
N ASP A 191 -9.30 11.74 -3.38
CA ASP A 191 -9.45 10.32 -3.09
C ASP A 191 -10.53 10.05 -2.02
N PRO A 192 -11.73 9.59 -2.43
CA PRO A 192 -12.82 9.34 -1.49
C PRO A 192 -12.54 8.26 -0.44
N SER A 193 -11.66 7.27 -0.70
CA SER A 193 -11.33 6.24 0.30
C SER A 193 -10.65 6.82 1.53
N ASP A 194 -9.99 7.96 1.36
CA ASP A 194 -9.15 8.62 2.34
C ASP A 194 -9.77 9.94 2.82
N GLY A 195 -11.03 10.19 2.44
CA GLY A 195 -11.74 11.42 2.77
C GLY A 195 -11.20 12.66 2.06
N LEU A 196 -10.32 12.51 1.07
CA LEU A 196 -9.67 13.61 0.38
C LEU A 196 -10.57 14.16 -0.75
N PRO A 197 -11.07 15.41 -0.65
CA PRO A 197 -12.08 15.91 -1.57
C PRO A 197 -11.54 16.31 -2.95
N GLY A 198 -10.22 16.53 -3.06
CA GLY A 198 -9.60 17.13 -4.24
C GLY A 198 -10.03 18.58 -4.46
N VAL A 199 -9.79 19.09 -5.66
CA VAL A 199 -10.19 20.46 -6.00
C VAL A 199 -11.63 20.47 -6.51
N LYS A 200 -12.50 21.23 -5.84
CA LYS A 200 -13.92 21.31 -6.16
C LYS A 200 -14.17 21.59 -7.64
N GLY A 201 -14.88 20.67 -8.30
CA GLY A 201 -15.25 20.76 -9.71
C GLY A 201 -14.14 20.37 -10.68
N ILE A 202 -13.04 19.79 -10.21
CA ILE A 202 -12.00 19.15 -11.01
C ILE A 202 -12.08 17.63 -10.77
N GLY A 203 -12.80 16.93 -11.64
CA GLY A 203 -12.82 15.47 -11.64
C GLY A 203 -11.67 14.87 -12.46
N GLU A 204 -11.71 13.56 -12.66
CA GLU A 204 -10.69 12.76 -13.37
C GLU A 204 -10.17 13.41 -14.67
N LYS A 205 -11.08 13.83 -15.56
CA LYS A 205 -10.70 14.46 -16.84
C LYS A 205 -9.94 15.78 -16.67
N GLY A 206 -10.35 16.58 -15.69
CA GLY A 206 -9.69 17.87 -15.40
C GLY A 206 -8.32 17.64 -14.77
N ALA A 207 -8.22 16.71 -13.83
CA ALA A 207 -6.97 16.31 -13.22
C ALA A 207 -5.99 15.72 -14.25
N ALA A 208 -6.48 14.89 -15.18
CA ALA A 208 -5.67 14.35 -16.26
C ALA A 208 -5.13 15.45 -17.19
N LEU A 209 -5.97 16.43 -17.56
CA LEU A 209 -5.51 17.59 -18.34
C LEU A 209 -4.38 18.33 -17.60
N ILE A 210 -4.50 18.54 -16.29
CA ILE A 210 -3.47 19.19 -15.48
C ILE A 210 -2.19 18.35 -15.47
N ALA A 211 -2.29 17.05 -15.18
CA ALA A 211 -1.15 16.14 -15.11
C ALA A 211 -0.41 15.96 -16.45
N ASN A 212 -1.07 16.16 -17.58
CA ASN A 212 -0.41 16.14 -18.89
C ASN A 212 0.41 17.41 -19.18
N ASN A 213 0.10 18.53 -18.53
CA ASN A 213 0.70 19.83 -18.84
C ASN A 213 1.63 20.37 -17.74
N PHE A 214 1.53 19.85 -16.52
CA PHE A 214 2.30 20.30 -15.36
C PHE A 214 2.88 19.12 -14.59
N ALA A 215 4.02 19.33 -13.95
CA ALA A 215 4.68 18.33 -13.13
C ALA A 215 4.33 18.40 -11.65
N THR A 216 4.01 19.59 -11.16
CA THR A 216 3.75 19.82 -9.73
C THR A 216 2.51 20.68 -9.52
N VAL A 217 2.02 20.70 -8.28
CA VAL A 217 0.93 21.59 -7.86
C VAL A 217 1.34 23.05 -8.04
N ASP A 218 2.58 23.41 -7.71
CA ASP A 218 3.12 24.76 -7.86
C ASP A 218 3.13 25.21 -9.32
N GLU A 219 3.56 24.34 -10.23
CA GLU A 219 3.53 24.64 -11.67
C GLU A 219 2.09 24.84 -12.17
N ALA A 220 1.15 24.00 -11.72
CA ALA A 220 -0.26 24.13 -12.08
C ALA A 220 -0.89 25.43 -11.54
N LEU A 221 -0.57 25.82 -10.30
CA LEU A 221 -1.00 27.08 -9.69
C LEU A 221 -0.41 28.29 -10.43
N ALA A 222 0.89 28.28 -10.71
CA ALA A 222 1.56 29.32 -11.47
C ALA A 222 0.96 29.46 -12.87
N GLY A 223 0.74 28.33 -13.55
CA GLY A 223 0.06 28.29 -14.85
C GLY A 223 -1.35 28.86 -14.80
N ALA A 224 -2.12 28.55 -13.75
CA ALA A 224 -3.46 29.08 -13.58
C ALA A 224 -3.47 30.60 -13.38
N HIS A 225 -2.53 31.14 -12.58
CA HIS A 225 -2.39 32.58 -12.38
C HIS A 225 -1.89 33.32 -13.62
N ALA A 226 -1.01 32.70 -14.40
CA ALA A 226 -0.48 33.27 -15.64
C ALA A 226 -1.44 33.15 -16.83
N ALA A 227 -2.63 32.58 -16.65
CA ALA A 227 -3.57 32.26 -17.73
C ALA A 227 -2.91 31.43 -18.85
N HIS A 228 -2.16 30.40 -18.46
CA HIS A 228 -1.45 29.51 -19.38
C HIS A 228 -2.38 28.95 -20.46
N GLU A 229 -1.95 28.97 -21.73
CA GLU A 229 -2.79 28.62 -22.89
C GLU A 229 -3.38 27.21 -22.84
N LEU A 230 -2.66 26.28 -22.20
CA LEU A 230 -3.07 24.88 -22.00
C LEU A 230 -4.11 24.69 -20.88
N LEU A 231 -4.46 25.75 -20.13
CA LEU A 231 -5.48 25.73 -19.09
C LEU A 231 -6.72 26.53 -19.53
N PRO A 232 -7.88 25.88 -19.72
CA PRO A 232 -9.13 26.60 -19.94
C PRO A 232 -9.42 27.59 -18.79
N PRO A 233 -9.92 28.80 -19.06
CA PRO A 233 -10.15 29.81 -18.02
C PRO A 233 -11.01 29.33 -16.85
N ALA A 234 -12.02 28.49 -17.13
CA ALA A 234 -12.86 27.90 -16.10
C ALA A 234 -12.11 26.90 -15.20
N LEU A 235 -11.12 26.19 -15.74
CA LEU A 235 -10.27 25.27 -14.98
C LEU A 235 -9.25 26.04 -14.14
N ALA A 236 -8.58 27.05 -14.72
CA ALA A 236 -7.67 27.93 -13.99
C ALA A 236 -8.35 28.59 -12.78
N LYS A 237 -9.59 29.08 -12.93
CA LYS A 237 -10.37 29.63 -11.82
C LYS A 237 -10.61 28.63 -10.69
N LYS A 238 -10.83 27.35 -11.01
CA LYS A 238 -11.02 26.29 -10.00
C LYS A 238 -9.72 25.95 -9.28
N ILE A 239 -8.60 25.87 -10.02
CA ILE A 239 -7.26 25.65 -9.45
C ILE A 239 -6.96 26.78 -8.44
N ILE A 240 -7.13 28.04 -8.83
CA ILE A 240 -6.92 29.20 -7.95
C ILE A 240 -7.86 29.15 -6.73
N ALA A 241 -9.13 28.81 -6.93
CA ALA A 241 -10.09 28.68 -5.82
C ALA A 241 -9.75 27.53 -4.85
N GLY A 242 -9.03 26.50 -5.32
CA GLY A 242 -8.56 25.37 -4.51
C GLY A 242 -7.19 25.57 -3.87
N SER A 243 -6.59 26.77 -3.95
CA SER A 243 -5.20 27.00 -3.54
C SER A 243 -4.90 26.58 -2.11
N ASP A 244 -5.81 26.79 -1.15
CA ASP A 244 -5.55 26.45 0.25
C ASP A 244 -5.46 24.94 0.49
N TYR A 245 -6.32 24.15 -0.15
CA TYR A 245 -6.20 22.69 -0.15
C TYR A 245 -4.93 22.25 -0.89
N LEU A 246 -4.64 22.85 -2.05
CA LEU A 246 -3.46 22.52 -2.85
C LEU A 246 -2.13 22.83 -2.14
N LYS A 247 -2.10 23.74 -1.16
CA LYS A 247 -0.90 23.98 -0.33
C LYS A 247 -0.56 22.79 0.57
N ILE A 248 -1.58 22.08 1.07
CA ILE A 248 -1.39 20.95 2.00
C ILE A 248 -1.42 19.59 1.28
N ALA A 249 -2.10 19.51 0.13
CA ALA A 249 -2.30 18.26 -0.60
C ALA A 249 -1.00 17.52 -0.95
N PRO A 250 0.12 18.17 -1.34
CA PRO A 250 1.39 17.49 -1.55
C PRO A 250 1.83 16.70 -0.33
N THR A 251 1.78 17.30 0.86
CA THR A 251 2.20 16.63 2.10
C THR A 251 1.26 15.50 2.48
N VAL A 252 -0.05 15.70 2.35
CA VAL A 252 -1.03 14.69 2.78
C VAL A 252 -1.10 13.49 1.82
N VAL A 253 -1.07 13.74 0.50
CA VAL A 253 -1.23 12.71 -0.55
C VAL A 253 0.07 11.99 -0.88
N GLN A 254 1.22 12.65 -0.74
CA GLN A 254 2.49 11.98 -1.01
C GLN A 254 2.86 11.07 0.14
N VAL A 255 3.34 9.88 -0.22
CA VAL A 255 4.01 9.00 0.73
C VAL A 255 5.36 9.59 1.12
N ALA A 256 5.66 9.54 2.41
CA ALA A 256 6.98 9.91 2.91
C ALA A 256 8.02 8.90 2.38
N ARG A 257 9.19 9.42 1.99
CA ARG A 257 10.29 8.61 1.41
C ARG A 257 11.54 8.59 2.28
N ASN A 258 11.38 9.02 3.52
CA ASN A 258 12.44 9.25 4.48
C ASN A 258 11.99 8.90 5.91
N ALA A 259 10.99 8.02 6.06
CA ALA A 259 10.60 7.50 7.37
C ALA A 259 11.83 6.87 8.05
N PRO A 260 11.99 7.01 9.38
CA PRO A 260 13.16 6.51 10.10
C PRO A 260 13.15 4.98 10.22
N LEU A 261 13.47 4.29 9.12
CA LEU A 261 13.46 2.83 9.06
C LEU A 261 14.44 2.19 10.06
N PRO A 262 14.01 1.15 10.80
CA PRO A 262 14.94 0.37 11.61
C PRO A 262 15.93 -0.40 10.73
N GLN A 263 17.11 -0.70 11.28
CA GLN A 263 18.07 -1.57 10.62
C GLN A 263 17.64 -3.02 10.77
N VAL A 264 17.22 -3.65 9.68
CA VAL A 264 16.78 -5.06 9.63
C VAL A 264 17.47 -5.80 8.49
N ASP A 265 17.65 -7.12 8.64
CA ASP A 265 18.11 -7.97 7.54
C ASP A 265 16.93 -8.27 6.61
N LEU A 266 17.02 -7.75 5.37
CA LEU A 266 15.99 -7.95 4.35
C LEU A 266 16.19 -9.24 3.56
N ALA A 267 17.25 -10.02 3.81
CA ALA A 267 17.50 -11.26 3.07
C ALA A 267 16.33 -12.25 3.21
N MET A 268 16.12 -13.09 2.18
CA MET A 268 15.15 -14.19 2.31
C MET A 268 15.48 -15.06 3.53
N PRO A 269 14.46 -15.45 4.31
CA PRO A 269 14.69 -16.24 5.51
C PRO A 269 15.22 -17.63 5.15
N LYS A 270 16.13 -18.12 5.99
CA LYS A 270 16.75 -19.44 5.82
C LYS A 270 15.95 -20.47 6.60
N ALA A 271 15.88 -21.68 6.05
CA ALA A 271 15.25 -22.80 6.75
C ALA A 271 15.86 -22.96 8.15
N PRO A 272 15.04 -23.01 9.21
CA PRO A 272 15.54 -23.34 10.54
C PRO A 272 16.06 -24.78 10.54
N LYS A 273 16.91 -25.12 11.52
CA LYS A 273 17.42 -26.49 11.67
C LYS A 273 16.31 -27.50 12.00
N ASP A 274 15.22 -27.01 12.57
CA ASP A 274 14.06 -27.80 12.98
C ASP A 274 12.79 -27.01 12.65
N LEU A 275 11.87 -27.66 11.92
CA LEU A 275 10.57 -27.10 11.54
C LEU A 275 9.46 -27.45 12.55
N SER A 276 9.78 -28.18 13.63
CA SER A 276 8.80 -28.69 14.59
C SER A 276 7.93 -27.59 15.20
N GLU A 277 8.51 -26.43 15.51
CA GLU A 277 7.77 -25.28 16.06
C GLU A 277 6.75 -24.74 15.05
N ILE A 278 7.14 -24.59 13.78
CA ILE A 278 6.25 -24.15 12.70
C ILE A 278 5.12 -25.15 12.49
N TYR A 279 5.41 -26.46 12.51
CA TYR A 279 4.37 -27.48 12.39
C TYR A 279 3.45 -27.54 13.61
N GLN A 280 3.95 -27.34 14.83
CA GLN A 280 3.12 -27.23 16.01
C GLN A 280 2.20 -26.00 15.95
N PHE A 281 2.71 -24.86 15.49
CA PHE A 281 1.93 -23.64 15.29
C PHE A 281 0.84 -23.86 14.23
N LYS A 282 1.19 -24.48 13.09
CA LYS A 282 0.26 -24.87 12.03
C LYS A 282 -0.91 -25.70 12.56
N GLU A 283 -0.63 -26.73 13.35
CA GLU A 283 -1.66 -27.61 13.92
C GLU A 283 -2.50 -26.88 14.98
N ARG A 284 -1.85 -26.10 15.86
CA ARG A 284 -2.54 -25.32 16.91
C ARG A 284 -3.62 -24.41 16.35
N TYR A 285 -3.34 -23.72 15.24
CA TYR A 285 -4.26 -22.77 14.62
C TYR A 285 -5.00 -23.32 13.39
N GLY A 286 -4.81 -24.60 13.04
CA GLY A 286 -5.51 -25.20 11.89
C GLY A 286 -5.20 -24.55 10.54
N LEU A 287 -3.96 -24.08 10.34
CA LEU A 287 -3.57 -23.31 9.15
C LEU A 287 -3.49 -24.16 7.86
N GLY A 288 -3.56 -25.48 8.00
CA GLY A 288 -3.63 -26.43 6.90
C GLY A 288 -2.47 -26.27 5.91
N ALA A 289 -2.72 -26.56 4.63
CA ALA A 289 -1.69 -26.56 3.60
C ALA A 289 -1.09 -25.17 3.27
N SER A 290 -1.57 -24.08 3.87
CA SER A 290 -1.03 -22.73 3.63
C SER A 290 0.40 -22.61 4.14
N VAL A 291 0.70 -23.16 5.32
CA VAL A 291 2.06 -23.20 5.88
C VAL A 291 2.99 -24.03 4.99
N ASP A 292 2.54 -25.20 4.50
CA ASP A 292 3.35 -26.06 3.63
C ASP A 292 3.69 -25.37 2.29
N ARG A 293 2.74 -24.57 1.76
CA ARG A 293 2.97 -23.76 0.56
C ARG A 293 4.02 -22.68 0.78
N LEU A 294 4.04 -22.03 1.94
CA LEU A 294 5.05 -21.02 2.25
C LEU A 294 6.43 -21.64 2.40
N ILE A 295 6.54 -22.75 3.13
CA ILE A 295 7.78 -23.56 3.24
C ILE A 295 8.31 -23.88 1.83
N SER A 296 7.45 -24.40 0.95
CA SER A 296 7.84 -24.74 -0.41
C SER A 296 8.23 -23.51 -1.25
N ALA A 297 7.53 -22.38 -1.10
CA ALA A 297 7.85 -21.14 -1.82
C ALA A 297 9.17 -20.51 -1.37
N LEU A 298 9.55 -20.71 -0.11
CA LEU A 298 10.85 -20.31 0.45
C LEU A 298 11.98 -21.29 0.09
N GLY A 299 11.64 -22.47 -0.47
CA GLY A 299 12.60 -23.50 -0.84
C GLY A 299 13.21 -24.23 0.35
N TRP A 300 12.46 -24.34 1.45
CA TRP A 300 12.82 -25.09 2.64
C TRP A 300 12.54 -26.58 2.49
#